data_AF-A0A0B9GYG2-F1
#
_entry.id   AF-A0A0B9GYG2-F1
#
_cell.length_a   1.000
_cell.length_b   1.000
_cell.length_c   1.000
_cell.angle_alpha   90.00
_cell.angle_beta   90.00
_cell.angle_gamma   90.00
#
_symmetry.space_group_name_H-M   'P 1'
#
loop_
_entity.id
_entity.type
_entity.pdbx_description
1 polymer ?
#
loop_
_entity_poly.entity_id
_entity_poly.type
_entity_poly.pdbx_seq_one_letter_code
_entity_poly.pdbx_strand_id
1 'polypeptide(L)'
;MTSKLTENYIFRKFVCGLSKKRVAELCFKSVRTITRWDSGQKIPPECRRLMKLYSCRDLAAINDDWRGWQIKQGELVTPNGWTLTPDRIVTGNALLQISAENDREMKAAIIRTARMLRRLPQ
;
A
#
# COMPACT_ATOMS: atom_id res chain seq x y z
N MET A 1 35.61 -17.09 0.69
CA MET A 1 34.35 -17.74 0.26
C MET A 1 33.49 -16.69 -0.41
N THR A 2 33.35 -16.75 -1.73
CA THR A 2 32.43 -15.89 -2.48
C THR A 2 31.00 -16.23 -2.05
N SER A 3 30.35 -15.33 -1.31
CA SER A 3 28.96 -15.54 -0.92
C SER A 3 28.13 -15.57 -2.21
N LYS A 4 27.67 -16.74 -2.62
CA LYS A 4 26.74 -16.87 -3.75
C LYS A 4 25.53 -16.01 -3.42
N LEU A 5 25.28 -14.98 -4.22
CA LEU A 5 24.17 -14.07 -4.02
C LEU A 5 22.88 -14.87 -4.25
N THR A 6 22.17 -15.23 -3.18
CA THR A 6 20.92 -16.00 -3.30
C THR A 6 19.72 -15.07 -3.43
N GLU A 7 18.64 -15.58 -4.04
CA GLU A 7 17.36 -14.86 -4.10
C GLU A 7 16.86 -14.44 -2.71
N ASN A 8 17.05 -15.28 -1.69
CA ASN A 8 16.64 -14.97 -0.32
C ASN A 8 17.47 -13.83 0.29
N TYR A 9 18.79 -13.83 0.06
CA TYR A 9 19.63 -12.73 0.48
C TYR A 9 19.20 -11.41 -0.19
N ILE A 10 18.95 -11.45 -1.51
CA ILE A 10 18.48 -10.28 -2.27
C ILE A 10 17.14 -9.79 -1.72
N PHE A 11 16.19 -10.71 -1.53
CA PHE A 11 14.87 -10.43 -0.99
C PHE A 11 14.95 -9.78 0.40
N ARG A 12 15.71 -10.33 1.33
CA ARG A 12 15.82 -9.76 2.68
C ARG A 12 16.52 -8.41 2.67
N LYS A 13 17.70 -8.33 2.04
CA LYS A 13 18.61 -7.19 2.18
C LYS A 13 18.22 -6.01 1.30
N PHE A 14 17.80 -6.25 0.06
CA PHE A 14 17.54 -5.18 -0.92
C PHE A 14 16.05 -4.93 -1.12
N VAL A 15 15.24 -5.98 -1.22
CA VAL A 15 13.78 -5.80 -1.37
C VAL A 15 13.17 -5.33 -0.05
N CYS A 16 13.38 -6.08 1.03
CA CYS A 16 12.82 -5.75 2.35
C CYS A 16 13.66 -4.72 3.13
N GLY A 17 14.95 -4.56 2.82
CA GLY A 17 15.82 -3.63 3.54
C GLY A 17 16.12 -4.04 5.00
N LEU A 18 15.89 -5.30 5.37
CA LEU A 18 15.96 -5.75 6.76
C LEU A 18 17.32 -6.37 7.10
N SER A 19 17.81 -6.13 8.32
CA SER A 19 18.99 -6.82 8.86
C SER A 19 18.63 -8.25 9.31
N LYS A 20 19.62 -9.16 9.39
CA LYS A 20 19.37 -10.53 9.87
C LYS A 20 18.79 -10.55 11.29
N LYS A 21 19.29 -9.68 12.18
CA LYS A 21 18.79 -9.53 13.55
C LYS A 21 17.34 -9.07 13.56
N ARG A 22 16.99 -8.09 12.73
CA ARG A 22 15.61 -7.59 12.65
C ARG A 22 14.63 -8.65 12.15
N VAL A 23 15.02 -9.43 11.14
CA VAL A 23 14.18 -10.54 10.66
C VAL A 23 14.05 -11.64 11.71
N ALA A 24 15.11 -11.95 12.46
CA ALA A 24 15.08 -12.93 13.53
C ALA A 24 14.03 -12.55 14.61
N GLU A 25 14.05 -11.30 15.05
CA GLU A 25 13.04 -10.73 15.96
C GLU A 25 11.64 -10.78 15.33
N LEU A 26 11.48 -10.26 14.12
CA LEU A 26 10.19 -10.16 13.42
C LEU A 26 9.53 -11.52 13.20
N CYS A 27 10.31 -12.53 12.80
CA CYS A 27 9.81 -13.85 12.47
C CYS A 27 9.85 -14.83 13.66
N PHE A 28 10.23 -14.37 14.86
CA PHE A 28 10.42 -15.21 16.05
C PHE A 28 11.33 -16.42 15.78
N LYS A 29 12.48 -16.20 15.11
CA LYS A 29 13.50 -17.22 14.77
C LYS A 29 14.88 -16.80 15.26
N SER A 30 15.84 -17.72 15.18
CA SER A 30 17.25 -17.41 15.45
C SER A 30 17.94 -16.75 14.26
N VAL A 31 18.97 -15.94 14.51
CA VAL A 31 19.84 -15.36 13.46
C VAL A 31 20.51 -16.46 12.60
N ARG A 32 20.75 -17.64 13.19
CA ARG A 32 21.26 -18.82 12.47
C ARG A 32 20.25 -19.30 11.43
N THR A 33 18.97 -19.36 11.77
CA THR A 33 17.88 -19.70 10.83
C THR A 33 17.85 -18.70 9.67
N ILE A 34 17.94 -17.40 9.97
CA ILE A 34 17.96 -16.35 8.93
C ILE A 34 19.19 -16.49 8.02
N THR A 35 20.34 -16.84 8.59
CA THR A 35 21.57 -17.07 7.81
C THR A 35 21.41 -18.27 6.87
N ARG A 36 20.76 -19.35 7.30
CA ARG A 36 20.48 -20.50 6.42
C ARG A 36 19.49 -20.13 5.31
N TRP A 37 18.48 -19.31 5.60
CA TRP A 37 17.58 -18.77 4.59
C TRP A 37 18.34 -17.97 3.54
N ASP A 38 19.21 -17.04 3.96
CA ASP A 38 20.10 -16.29 3.07
C ASP A 38 21.05 -17.19 2.27
N SER A 39 21.36 -18.38 2.75
CA SER A 39 22.15 -19.39 2.01
C SER A 39 21.33 -20.24 1.04
N GLY A 40 20.03 -19.95 0.89
CA GLY A 40 19.15 -20.60 -0.09
C GLY A 40 18.10 -21.55 0.52
N GLN A 41 18.11 -21.76 1.84
CA GLN A 41 17.03 -22.54 2.48
C GLN A 41 15.68 -21.83 2.31
N LYS A 42 14.62 -22.57 1.97
CA LYS A 42 13.27 -22.03 1.79
C LYS A 42 12.82 -21.24 3.03
N ILE A 43 12.42 -19.98 2.80
CA ILE A 43 11.78 -19.14 3.82
C ILE A 43 10.32 -19.59 3.92
N PRO A 44 9.80 -19.87 5.14
CA PRO A 44 8.37 -20.15 5.32
C PRO A 44 7.50 -19.01 4.76
N PRO A 45 6.40 -19.33 4.07
CA PRO A 45 5.58 -18.33 3.38
C PRO A 45 5.05 -17.23 4.31
N GLU A 46 4.68 -17.58 5.54
CA GLU A 46 4.24 -16.65 6.58
C GLU A 46 5.34 -15.65 6.97
N CYS A 47 6.58 -16.12 7.11
CA CYS A 47 7.74 -15.26 7.41
C CYS A 47 8.04 -14.33 6.22
N ARG A 48 7.93 -14.83 4.99
CA ARG A 48 8.10 -14.04 3.77
C ARG A 48 7.02 -12.95 3.62
N ARG A 49 5.76 -13.28 3.92
CA ARG A 49 4.65 -12.31 3.94
C ARG A 49 4.86 -11.25 5.01
N LEU A 50 5.23 -11.65 6.22
CA LEU A 50 5.48 -10.72 7.32
C LEU A 50 6.63 -9.75 7.03
N MET A 51 7.73 -10.24 6.43
CA MET A 51 8.82 -9.37 6.00
C MET A 51 8.37 -8.33 4.98
N LYS A 52 7.56 -8.69 3.98
CA LYS A 52 7.03 -7.74 2.99
C LYS A 52 6.13 -6.68 3.63
N LEU A 53 5.21 -7.11 4.49
CA LEU A 53 4.28 -6.22 5.19
C LEU A 53 5.04 -5.23 6.08
N TYR A 54 5.97 -5.73 6.91
CA TYR A 54 6.77 -4.88 7.79
C TYR A 54 7.63 -3.88 7.01
N SER A 55 8.12 -4.27 5.84
CA SER A 55 8.91 -3.39 4.97
C SER A 55 8.04 -2.42 4.14
N CYS A 56 6.73 -2.43 4.37
CA CYS A 56 5.72 -1.67 3.63
C CYS A 56 5.85 -1.80 2.10
N ARG A 57 6.35 -2.95 1.62
CA ARG A 57 6.55 -3.21 0.18
C ARG A 57 5.31 -3.77 -0.50
N ASP A 58 4.37 -4.26 0.28
CA ASP A 58 3.14 -4.86 -0.20
C ASP A 58 2.05 -4.71 0.86
N LEU A 59 1.20 -3.71 0.67
CA LEU A 59 0.10 -3.42 1.59
C LEU A 59 -1.12 -4.34 1.36
N ALA A 60 -1.11 -5.21 0.35
CA ALA A 60 -2.18 -6.20 0.11
C ALA A 60 -2.41 -7.13 1.30
N ALA A 61 -1.37 -7.31 2.14
CA ALA A 61 -1.50 -8.11 3.34
C ALA A 61 -2.42 -7.49 4.41
N ILE A 62 -2.73 -6.19 4.32
CA ILE A 62 -3.72 -5.49 5.18
C ILE A 62 -5.13 -5.71 4.63
N ASN A 63 -5.34 -5.43 3.35
CA ASN A 63 -6.59 -5.66 2.61
C ASN A 63 -6.26 -5.67 1.10
N ASP A 64 -7.00 -6.47 0.32
CA ASP A 64 -6.83 -6.61 -1.13
C ASP A 64 -6.96 -5.30 -1.92
N ASP A 65 -7.70 -4.31 -1.42
CA ASP A 65 -7.81 -2.97 -2.04
C ASP A 65 -6.45 -2.24 -2.10
N TRP A 66 -5.51 -2.62 -1.24
CA TRP A 66 -4.15 -2.07 -1.20
C TRP A 66 -3.16 -2.86 -2.06
N ARG A 67 -3.64 -3.74 -2.93
CA ARG A 67 -2.77 -4.51 -3.83
C ARG A 67 -1.97 -3.59 -4.76
N GLY A 68 -0.65 -3.78 -4.76
CA GLY A 68 0.28 -2.96 -5.53
C GLY A 68 0.69 -1.65 -4.86
N TRP A 69 0.05 -1.26 -3.75
CA TRP A 69 0.43 -0.10 -2.97
C TRP A 69 1.62 -0.39 -2.06
N GLN A 70 2.47 0.62 -1.87
CA GLN A 70 3.70 0.52 -1.05
C GLN A 70 3.93 1.80 -0.26
N ILE A 71 4.71 1.74 0.81
CA ILE A 71 5.28 2.93 1.45
C ILE A 71 6.78 2.94 1.17
N LYS A 72 7.28 4.03 0.58
CA LYS A 72 8.70 4.21 0.26
C LYS A 72 9.11 5.60 0.70
N GLN A 73 10.20 5.71 1.47
CA GLN A 73 10.77 6.99 1.92
C GLN A 73 9.75 7.91 2.64
N GLY A 74 8.78 7.31 3.34
CA GLY A 74 7.73 8.06 4.05
C GLY A 74 6.53 8.46 3.20
N GLU A 75 6.52 8.10 1.92
CA GLU A 75 5.46 8.43 0.98
C GLU A 75 4.68 7.18 0.56
N LEU A 76 3.39 7.34 0.27
CA LEU A 76 2.53 6.29 -0.23
C LEU A 76 2.66 6.20 -1.75
N VAL A 77 3.03 5.04 -2.26
CA VAL A 77 3.25 4.78 -3.68
C VAL A 77 2.07 3.98 -4.24
N THR A 78 1.45 4.49 -5.30
CA THR A 78 0.33 3.84 -5.99
C THR A 78 0.82 2.66 -6.85
N PRO A 79 -0.07 1.73 -7.28
CA PRO A 79 0.31 0.60 -8.14
C PRO A 79 0.96 1.02 -9.47
N ASN A 80 0.59 2.19 -9.97
CA ASN A 80 1.10 2.85 -11.17
C ASN A 80 2.35 3.73 -10.89
N GLY A 81 2.92 3.67 -9.68
CA GLY A 81 4.20 4.28 -9.33
C GLY A 81 4.13 5.76 -8.94
N TRP A 82 2.94 6.34 -8.85
CA TRP A 82 2.80 7.71 -8.36
C TRP A 82 3.08 7.78 -6.88
N THR A 83 3.67 8.90 -6.47
CA THR A 83 4.04 9.10 -5.08
C THR A 83 3.16 10.17 -4.45
N LEU A 84 2.54 9.81 -3.33
CA LEU A 84 1.59 10.61 -2.57
C LEU A 84 2.22 10.96 -1.22
N THR A 85 2.57 12.24 -1.07
CA THR A 85 2.92 12.81 0.23
C THR A 85 1.66 12.94 1.09
N PRO A 86 1.79 13.04 2.42
CA PRO A 86 0.66 13.33 3.30
C PRO A 86 -0.16 14.54 2.83
N ASP A 87 0.49 15.64 2.44
CA ASP A 87 -0.19 16.85 1.95
C ASP A 87 -0.97 16.63 0.65
N ARG A 88 -0.44 15.82 -0.27
CA ARG A 88 -1.16 15.45 -1.50
C ARG A 88 -2.39 14.62 -1.21
N ILE A 89 -2.32 13.72 -0.23
CA ILE A 89 -3.46 12.91 0.20
C ILE A 89 -4.55 13.82 0.80
N VAL A 90 -4.17 14.73 1.70
CA VAL A 90 -5.10 15.69 2.33
C VAL A 90 -5.73 16.60 1.27
N THR A 91 -4.92 17.14 0.35
CA THR A 91 -5.39 17.99 -0.75
C THR A 91 -6.36 17.24 -1.66
N GLY A 92 -6.03 16.00 -2.04
CA GLY A 92 -6.92 15.16 -2.85
C GLY A 92 -8.26 14.91 -2.17
N ASN A 93 -8.26 14.62 -0.88
CA ASN A 93 -9.49 14.43 -0.10
C ASN A 93 -10.33 15.72 -0.02
N ALA A 94 -9.69 16.88 0.20
CA ALA A 94 -10.37 18.17 0.24
C ALA A 94 -11.05 18.50 -1.11
N LEU A 95 -10.37 18.26 -2.24
CA LEU A 95 -10.94 18.47 -3.57
C LEU A 95 -12.14 17.56 -3.84
N LEU A 96 -12.09 16.30 -3.42
CA LEU A 96 -13.22 15.37 -3.54
C LEU A 96 -14.44 15.84 -2.73
N GLN A 97 -14.23 16.39 -1.54
CA GLN A 97 -15.30 16.94 -0.70
C GLN A 97 -15.94 18.18 -1.35
N ILE A 98 -15.13 19.09 -1.89
CA ILE A 98 -15.63 20.29 -2.58
C ILE A 98 -16.47 19.90 -3.80
N SER A 99 -15.99 18.96 -4.62
CA SER A 99 -16.74 18.47 -5.78
C SER A 99 -18.06 17.81 -5.39
N ALA A 100 -18.07 17.04 -4.29
CA ALA A 100 -19.29 16.40 -3.81
C ALA A 100 -20.37 17.40 -3.36
N GLU A 101 -19.97 18.54 -2.77
CA GLU A 101 -20.90 19.60 -2.37
C GLU A 101 -21.50 20.29 -3.61
N ASN A 102 -20.66 20.65 -4.59
CA ASN A 102 -21.13 21.23 -5.85
C ASN A 102 -22.12 20.30 -6.59
N ASP A 103 -21.83 18.99 -6.63
CA ASP A 103 -22.72 17.98 -7.22
C ASP A 103 -24.08 17.94 -6.51
N ARG A 104 -24.09 18.11 -5.18
CA ARG A 104 -25.32 18.09 -4.39
C ARG A 104 -26.21 19.29 -4.70
N GLU A 105 -25.63 20.48 -4.78
CA GLU A 105 -26.35 21.70 -5.15
C GLU A 105 -26.96 21.60 -6.55
N MET A 106 -26.16 21.11 -7.51
CA MET A 106 -26.60 20.95 -8.89
C MET A 106 -27.72 19.91 -9.01
N LYS A 107 -27.61 18.77 -8.31
CA LYS A 107 -28.68 17.76 -8.23
C LYS A 107 -29.95 18.34 -7.61
N ALA A 108 -29.84 19.14 -6.55
CA ALA A 108 -31.00 19.79 -5.93
C ALA A 108 -31.68 20.76 -6.90
N ALA A 109 -30.90 21.55 -7.66
CA ALA A 109 -31.42 22.44 -8.69
C ALA A 109 -32.15 21.65 -9.80
N ILE A 110 -31.55 20.58 -10.32
CA ILE A 110 -32.16 19.73 -11.35
C ILE A 110 -33.49 19.15 -10.85
N ILE A 111 -33.54 18.61 -9.63
CA ILE A 111 -34.78 18.05 -9.04
C ILE A 111 -35.85 19.12 -8.87
N ARG A 112 -35.48 20.33 -8.40
CA ARG A 112 -36.42 21.46 -8.28
C ARG A 112 -37.01 21.82 -9.63
N THR A 113 -36.17 22.02 -10.64
CA THR A 113 -36.61 22.35 -12.00
C THR A 113 -37.49 21.25 -12.59
N ALA A 114 -37.11 19.98 -12.46
CA ALA A 114 -37.91 18.85 -12.94
C ALA A 114 -39.31 18.80 -12.28
N ARG A 115 -39.39 19.09 -10.97
CA ARG A 115 -40.68 19.19 -10.26
C ARG A 115 -41.54 20.35 -10.75
N MET A 116 -40.93 21.49 -11.10
CA MET A 116 -41.64 22.64 -11.67
C MET A 116 -42.17 22.33 -13.07
N LEU A 117 -41.35 21.74 -13.94
CA LEU A 117 -41.77 21.32 -15.29
C LEU A 117 -42.94 20.35 -15.24
N ARG A 118 -42.93 19.39 -14.31
CA ARG A 118 -44.06 18.44 -14.11
C ARG A 118 -45.37 19.13 -13.73
N ARG A 119 -45.33 20.34 -13.16
CA ARG A 119 -46.52 21.09 -12.72
C ARG A 119 -47.05 22.03 -13.80
N LEU A 120 -46.38 22.16 -14.94
CA LEU A 120 -46.90 22.95 -16.05
C LEU A 120 -48.13 22.25 -16.65
N PRO A 121 -49.20 22.98 -16.97
CA PRO A 121 -50.32 22.43 -17.73
C PRO A 121 -49.82 22.00 -19.12
N GLN A 122 -50.38 20.90 -19.64
CA GLN A 122 -50.11 20.46 -21.01
C GLN A 122 -50.73 21.38 -22.04
#